data_AF-A0A1W4XG75-F1
#
_entry.id   AF-A0A1W4XG75-F1
#
_cell.length_a   1.000
_cell.length_b   1.000
_cell.length_c   1.000
_cell.angle_alpha   90.00
_cell.angle_beta   90.00
_cell.angle_gamma   90.00
#
_symmetry.space_group_name_H-M   'P 1'
#
loop_
_entity.id
_entity.type
_entity.pdbx_description
1 polymer ?
#
loop_
_entity_poly.entity_id
_entity_poly.type
_entity_poly.pdbx_seq_one_letter_code
_entity_poly.pdbx_strand_id
1 'polypeptide(L)'
;QLKQHIDGVHISNGLTWNPSLKKMYYIDSGTRTVDEFDYDQTNGTISNRKPIFTLEKHNIPGIPDGMTIDSDGNLWVAVFLGSRVIKIDPRKPETLLETIKIPALLTTSVEFGGPNLDELYVTSGRFTFQGKTPEPPVDGALYRVTNTGLAWNSNLKKMYYIDSGKRTVDQFDYDQDNGTISNRQSIFTFDKHNIPGMPDGQTIDSDGNLWVAVFLGSRVIKIDPRKPETLLETIAIPAIQTTSVEFGGPNLDELYVTTGRDTRVNKNLQPPVDGALYRVTNTGSKGLPSNKVKLSV
;
A
#
# COMPACT_ATOMS: atom_id res chain seq x y z
N GLN A 1 -1.74 -9.04 -19.95
CA GLN A 1 -0.31 -9.19 -20.28
C GLN A 1 0.54 -8.54 -19.18
N LEU A 2 1.85 -8.81 -19.14
CA LEU A 2 2.79 -8.29 -18.14
C LEU A 2 3.82 -7.35 -18.77
N LYS A 3 4.14 -6.23 -18.11
CA LYS A 3 5.21 -5.29 -18.52
C LYS A 3 5.96 -4.75 -17.29
N GLN A 4 7.28 -4.61 -17.42
CA GLN A 4 8.15 -3.91 -16.46
C GLN A 4 8.33 -2.45 -16.86
N HIS A 5 8.40 -1.55 -15.86
CA HIS A 5 8.52 -0.10 -16.08
C HIS A 5 9.78 0.55 -15.50
N ILE A 6 10.37 -0.02 -14.43
CA ILE A 6 11.56 0.48 -13.74
C ILE A 6 12.39 -0.74 -13.30
N ASP A 7 13.72 -0.63 -13.29
CA ASP A 7 14.67 -1.58 -12.72
C ASP A 7 15.57 -0.92 -11.63
N GLY A 8 16.51 -1.68 -11.07
CA GLY A 8 17.50 -1.16 -10.11
C GLY A 8 16.97 -0.80 -8.71
N VAL A 9 15.65 -0.90 -8.48
CA VAL A 9 14.95 -0.63 -7.21
C VAL A 9 15.51 -1.47 -6.05
N HIS A 10 15.51 -0.90 -4.85
CA HIS A 10 15.90 -1.60 -3.62
C HIS A 10 14.67 -2.18 -2.91
N ILE A 11 13.70 -1.34 -2.53
CA ILE A 11 12.49 -1.76 -1.81
C ILE A 11 11.31 -0.88 -2.28
N SER A 12 10.43 -1.44 -3.13
CA SER A 12 9.25 -0.75 -3.68
C SER A 12 8.07 -0.78 -2.70
N ASN A 13 7.77 0.34 -2.06
CA ASN A 13 6.71 0.40 -1.04
C ASN A 13 5.60 1.41 -1.37
N GLY A 14 5.92 2.70 -1.54
CA GLY A 14 4.93 3.73 -1.88
C GLY A 14 4.70 3.89 -3.38
N LEU A 15 3.43 3.91 -3.82
CA LEU A 15 3.01 4.14 -5.20
C LEU A 15 1.63 4.80 -5.22
N THR A 16 1.46 5.90 -5.96
CA THR A 16 0.14 6.50 -6.22
C THR A 16 0.18 7.44 -7.43
N TRP A 17 -0.97 7.96 -7.89
CA TRP A 17 -1.07 8.91 -9.00
C TRP A 17 -1.72 10.23 -8.56
N ASN A 18 -1.39 11.34 -9.22
CA ASN A 18 -2.12 12.59 -8.96
C ASN A 18 -3.58 12.51 -9.44
N PRO A 19 -4.53 13.29 -8.88
CA PRO A 19 -5.96 13.19 -9.25
C PRO A 19 -6.30 13.51 -10.72
N SER A 20 -5.33 14.00 -11.50
CA SER A 20 -5.46 14.21 -12.95
C SER A 20 -4.90 13.07 -13.80
N LEU A 21 -4.34 12.04 -13.16
CA LEU A 21 -3.57 10.93 -13.74
C LEU A 21 -2.47 11.39 -14.71
N LYS A 22 -1.80 12.52 -14.42
CA LYS A 22 -0.68 13.04 -15.24
C LYS A 22 0.69 12.84 -14.59
N LYS A 23 0.70 12.53 -13.30
CA LYS A 23 1.90 12.22 -12.52
C LYS A 23 1.69 10.89 -11.80
N MET A 24 2.74 10.09 -11.76
CA MET A 24 2.87 8.97 -10.84
C MET A 24 3.90 9.37 -9.78
N TYR A 25 3.58 9.12 -8.52
CA TYR A 25 4.51 9.31 -7.40
C TYR A 25 4.99 7.95 -6.90
N TYR A 26 6.24 7.87 -6.50
CA TYR A 26 6.89 6.60 -6.16
C TYR A 26 7.87 6.73 -5.01
N ILE A 27 8.01 5.67 -4.21
CA ILE A 27 8.99 5.53 -3.14
C ILE A 27 9.71 4.19 -3.29
N ASP A 28 10.98 4.27 -3.67
CA ASP A 28 11.97 3.24 -3.36
C ASP A 28 12.62 3.60 -2.02
N SER A 29 12.26 2.90 -0.95
CA SER A 29 12.75 3.20 0.40
C SER A 29 14.28 3.09 0.53
N GLY A 30 14.97 2.43 -0.41
CA GLY A 30 16.44 2.47 -0.49
C GLY A 30 17.00 3.81 -0.95
N THR A 31 16.29 4.55 -1.81
CA THR A 31 16.70 5.90 -2.27
C THR A 31 16.41 7.00 -1.24
N ARG A 32 15.49 6.73 -0.29
CA ARG A 32 15.05 7.66 0.77
C ARG A 32 14.38 8.95 0.26
N THR A 33 13.93 8.96 -0.99
CA THR A 33 13.20 10.06 -1.61
C THR A 33 11.74 9.69 -1.87
N VAL A 34 10.88 10.71 -1.95
CA VAL A 34 9.63 10.60 -2.70
C VAL A 34 9.90 11.17 -4.09
N ASP A 35 9.60 10.39 -5.11
CA ASP A 35 9.88 10.73 -6.51
C ASP A 35 8.59 11.02 -7.30
N GLU A 36 8.69 11.87 -8.30
CA GLU A 36 7.67 12.11 -9.33
C GLU A 36 8.14 11.56 -10.69
N PHE A 37 7.20 10.98 -11.45
CA PHE A 37 7.30 10.68 -12.86
C PHE A 37 6.20 11.41 -13.64
N ASP A 38 6.47 11.77 -14.90
CA ASP A 38 5.42 12.07 -15.87
C ASP A 38 4.72 10.77 -16.28
N TYR A 39 3.38 10.73 -16.24
CA TYR A 39 2.57 9.57 -16.62
C TYR A 39 1.70 9.88 -17.85
N ASP A 40 1.83 9.05 -18.88
CA ASP A 40 0.99 9.09 -20.08
C ASP A 40 -0.11 8.02 -20.00
N GLN A 41 -1.33 8.48 -19.77
CA GLN A 41 -2.56 7.67 -19.71
C GLN A 41 -2.83 6.89 -21.01
N THR A 42 -2.39 7.41 -22.16
CA THR A 42 -2.66 6.85 -23.49
C THR A 42 -1.90 5.55 -23.71
N ASN A 43 -0.65 5.50 -23.24
CA ASN A 43 0.29 4.40 -23.46
C ASN A 43 0.61 3.62 -22.16
N GLY A 44 0.09 4.07 -21.02
CA GLY A 44 0.37 3.53 -19.68
C GLY A 44 1.83 3.71 -19.25
N THR A 45 2.58 4.63 -19.87
CA THR A 45 4.03 4.79 -19.69
C THR A 45 4.40 5.88 -18.71
N ILE A 46 5.51 5.67 -17.99
CA ILE A 46 6.13 6.66 -17.09
C ILE A 46 7.50 7.11 -17.60
N SER A 47 7.88 8.34 -17.30
CA SER A 47 9.15 8.95 -17.69
C SER A 47 9.59 10.05 -16.70
N ASN A 48 10.78 10.63 -16.90
CA ASN A 48 11.26 11.82 -16.20
C ASN A 48 11.27 11.70 -14.65
N ARG A 49 11.72 10.55 -14.13
CA ARG A 49 11.93 10.32 -12.69
C ARG A 49 12.78 11.45 -12.08
N LYS A 50 12.26 12.08 -11.03
CA LYS A 50 13.00 13.06 -10.21
C LYS A 50 12.57 12.98 -8.75
N PRO A 51 13.46 13.22 -7.77
CA PRO A 51 13.06 13.40 -6.38
C PRO A 51 12.31 14.73 -6.22
N ILE A 52 11.24 14.70 -5.43
CA ILE A 52 10.42 15.86 -5.05
C ILE A 52 10.41 16.14 -3.54
N PHE A 53 10.81 15.16 -2.71
CA PHE A 53 10.89 15.34 -1.26
C PHE A 53 11.97 14.44 -0.64
N THR A 54 12.75 14.96 0.31
CA THR A 54 13.66 14.14 1.15
C THR A 54 13.49 14.44 2.64
N LEU A 55 13.46 13.39 3.46
CA LEU A 55 13.28 13.53 4.92
C LEU A 55 14.42 14.34 5.58
N GLU A 56 15.63 14.22 5.03
CA GLU A 56 16.85 14.86 5.52
C GLU A 56 16.75 16.39 5.54
N LYS A 57 16.24 17.00 4.46
CA LYS A 57 16.07 18.47 4.35
C LYS A 57 15.13 19.05 5.40
N HIS A 58 14.23 18.23 5.94
CA HIS A 58 13.28 18.59 6.99
C HIS A 58 13.72 18.12 8.39
N ASN A 59 14.95 17.59 8.54
CA ASN A 59 15.47 16.98 9.77
C ASN A 59 14.56 15.85 10.32
N ILE A 60 13.90 15.11 9.43
CA ILE A 60 13.00 14.02 9.79
C ILE A 60 13.79 12.70 9.84
N PRO A 61 13.88 12.03 11.01
CA PRO A 61 14.47 10.70 11.10
C PRO A 61 13.51 9.65 10.50
N GLY A 62 14.10 8.63 9.89
CA GLY A 62 13.40 7.48 9.31
C GLY A 62 13.67 7.30 7.82
N ILE A 63 12.74 6.62 7.15
CA ILE A 63 12.77 6.27 5.73
C ILE A 63 11.33 6.42 5.19
N PRO A 64 11.10 7.05 4.02
CA PRO A 64 9.76 7.07 3.42
C PRO A 64 9.37 5.65 3.01
N ASP A 65 8.13 5.26 3.29
CA ASP A 65 7.63 3.89 3.14
C ASP A 65 6.36 3.86 2.25
N GLY A 66 5.27 3.20 2.66
CA GLY A 66 3.99 3.28 1.96
C GLY A 66 3.37 4.69 1.96
N MET A 67 2.55 5.02 0.96
CA MET A 67 1.91 6.33 0.83
C MET A 67 0.57 6.28 0.09
N THR A 68 -0.26 7.29 0.33
CA THR A 68 -1.53 7.56 -0.37
C THR A 68 -1.69 9.06 -0.69
N ILE A 69 -2.80 9.49 -1.29
CA ILE A 69 -2.99 10.87 -1.81
C ILE A 69 -4.40 11.43 -1.63
N ASP A 70 -4.53 12.71 -1.28
CA ASP A 70 -5.83 13.39 -1.11
C ASP A 70 -6.41 14.07 -2.36
N SER A 71 -7.68 14.47 -2.26
CA SER A 71 -8.42 15.19 -3.32
C SER A 71 -7.68 16.42 -3.81
N ASP A 72 -6.94 17.05 -2.91
CA ASP A 72 -6.22 18.29 -3.14
C ASP A 72 -4.83 18.00 -3.71
N GLY A 73 -4.48 16.72 -3.93
CA GLY A 73 -3.24 16.26 -4.53
C GLY A 73 -2.03 16.27 -3.60
N ASN A 74 -2.23 16.33 -2.28
CA ASN A 74 -1.15 16.22 -1.30
C ASN A 74 -0.86 14.75 -1.00
N LEU A 75 0.42 14.38 -0.86
CA LEU A 75 0.82 13.02 -0.52
C LEU A 75 0.88 12.85 0.99
N TRP A 76 0.39 11.70 1.45
CA TRP A 76 0.45 11.25 2.84
C TRP A 76 1.39 10.04 2.89
N VAL A 77 2.50 10.16 3.60
CA VAL A 77 3.62 9.21 3.53
C VAL A 77 3.95 8.65 4.92
N ALA A 78 3.93 7.33 5.06
CA ALA A 78 4.41 6.64 6.25
C ALA A 78 5.94 6.79 6.37
N VAL A 79 6.44 6.97 7.58
CA VAL A 79 7.88 7.09 7.83
C VAL A 79 8.37 5.97 8.74
N PHE A 80 8.92 4.94 8.13
CA PHE A 80 9.53 3.79 8.79
C PHE A 80 10.74 4.23 9.63
N LEU A 81 10.84 3.73 10.86
CA LEU A 81 11.78 4.21 11.90
C LEU A 81 11.61 5.69 12.30
N GLY A 82 10.51 6.35 11.89
CA GLY A 82 10.26 7.77 12.15
C GLY A 82 9.12 8.09 13.13
N SER A 83 8.29 7.11 13.49
CA SER A 83 7.10 7.27 14.35
C SER A 83 6.11 8.35 13.89
N ARG A 84 5.86 8.41 12.58
CA ARG A 84 5.00 9.44 11.99
C ARG A 84 4.44 9.09 10.62
N VAL A 85 3.38 9.80 10.27
CA VAL A 85 2.98 10.10 8.89
C VAL A 85 3.33 11.55 8.60
N ILE A 86 3.73 11.87 7.37
CA ILE A 86 3.93 13.24 6.91
C ILE A 86 2.96 13.57 5.76
N LYS A 87 2.51 14.82 5.71
CA LYS A 87 1.73 15.36 4.59
C LYS A 87 2.60 16.33 3.80
N ILE A 88 2.71 16.17 2.48
CA ILE A 88 3.57 16.99 1.62
C ILE A 88 2.81 17.51 0.38
N ASP A 89 3.17 18.70 -0.12
CA ASP A 89 2.64 19.27 -1.37
C ASP A 89 3.57 18.91 -2.56
N PRO A 90 3.28 17.85 -3.35
CA PRO A 90 4.18 17.44 -4.43
C PRO A 90 4.30 18.46 -5.57
N ARG A 91 3.38 19.44 -5.66
CA ARG A 91 3.44 20.52 -6.66
C ARG A 91 4.57 21.51 -6.38
N LYS A 92 5.12 21.51 -5.17
CA LYS A 92 6.21 22.37 -4.71
C LYS A 92 7.26 21.51 -4.00
N PRO A 93 8.32 21.07 -4.69
CA PRO A 93 9.34 20.20 -4.10
C PRO A 93 9.83 20.69 -2.74
N GLU A 94 10.06 19.76 -1.81
CA GLU A 94 10.46 20.02 -0.41
C GLU A 94 9.43 20.87 0.40
N THR A 95 8.13 20.77 0.07
CA THR A 95 7.06 21.41 0.87
C THR A 95 6.39 20.40 1.80
N LEU A 96 6.83 20.40 3.06
CA LEU A 96 6.14 19.73 4.17
C LEU A 96 4.93 20.58 4.61
N LEU A 97 3.74 19.98 4.64
CA LEU A 97 2.51 20.60 5.13
C LEU A 97 2.22 20.23 6.59
N GLU A 98 2.38 18.95 6.95
CA GLU A 98 1.95 18.42 8.24
C GLU A 98 2.81 17.23 8.69
N THR A 99 2.77 16.90 9.99
CA THR A 99 3.41 15.71 10.56
C THR A 99 2.59 15.18 11.73
N ILE A 100 2.03 13.99 11.57
CA ILE A 100 1.21 13.29 12.57
C ILE A 100 2.08 12.26 13.27
N LYS A 101 2.17 12.32 14.59
CA LYS A 101 2.91 11.33 15.40
C LYS A 101 2.11 10.04 15.51
N ILE A 102 2.76 8.92 15.22
CA ILE A 102 2.21 7.56 15.36
C ILE A 102 3.01 6.88 16.49
N PRO A 103 2.39 6.28 17.51
CA PRO A 103 3.10 5.80 18.69
C PRO A 103 3.82 4.44 18.50
N ALA A 104 4.15 4.08 17.27
CA ALA A 104 4.95 2.91 16.88
C ALA A 104 6.25 3.36 16.20
N LEU A 105 7.33 2.59 16.26
CA LEU A 105 8.58 2.95 15.57
C LEU A 105 8.53 2.64 14.07
N LEU A 106 7.96 1.51 13.70
CA LEU A 106 7.97 0.95 12.34
C LEU A 106 6.69 1.31 11.59
N THR A 107 6.38 2.61 11.45
CA THR A 107 5.23 3.08 10.65
C THR A 107 5.44 2.70 9.17
N THR A 108 4.65 1.75 8.65
CA THR A 108 4.93 1.08 7.37
C THR A 108 4.12 1.59 6.19
N SER A 109 2.82 1.83 6.36
CA SER A 109 1.97 2.30 5.27
C SER A 109 0.78 3.10 5.79
N VAL A 110 0.12 3.81 4.89
CA VAL A 110 -1.09 4.60 5.11
C VAL A 110 -2.08 4.38 3.98
N GLU A 111 -3.37 4.35 4.28
CA GLU A 111 -4.42 4.29 3.25
C GLU A 111 -5.72 4.99 3.69
N PHE A 112 -6.68 4.97 2.75
CA PHE A 112 -7.70 5.95 2.41
C PHE A 112 -9.01 5.16 2.00
N GLY A 113 -10.19 5.79 1.76
CA GLY A 113 -11.51 5.18 1.43
C GLY A 113 -12.76 5.28 2.38
N GLY A 114 -12.94 6.26 3.29
CA GLY A 114 -13.78 6.21 4.53
C GLY A 114 -15.31 6.47 4.42
N PRO A 115 -16.05 6.74 5.52
CA PRO A 115 -17.52 6.87 5.48
C PRO A 115 -17.96 8.15 4.78
N ASN A 116 -17.43 9.31 5.20
CA ASN A 116 -17.37 10.52 4.38
C ASN A 116 -16.07 10.60 3.56
N LEU A 117 -15.17 9.66 3.82
CA LEU A 117 -13.75 9.71 3.51
C LEU A 117 -13.00 10.73 4.42
N ASP A 118 -12.69 10.36 5.67
CA ASP A 118 -12.19 11.28 6.71
C ASP A 118 -11.33 10.68 7.88
N GLU A 119 -10.88 9.42 7.85
CA GLU A 119 -10.06 8.79 8.93
C GLU A 119 -8.84 7.97 8.44
N LEU A 120 -7.59 8.35 8.75
CA LEU A 120 -6.35 7.71 8.22
C LEU A 120 -6.02 6.41 8.92
N TYR A 121 -5.91 5.34 8.11
CA TYR A 121 -5.48 4.05 8.59
C TYR A 121 -4.00 3.86 8.36
N VAL A 122 -3.26 3.65 9.45
CA VAL A 122 -1.80 3.58 9.46
C VAL A 122 -1.37 2.23 10.00
N THR A 123 -0.58 1.48 9.23
CA THR A 123 0.00 0.22 9.70
C THR A 123 1.34 0.45 10.39
N SER A 124 1.64 -0.37 11.40
CA SER A 124 3.01 -0.55 11.90
C SER A 124 3.47 -2.00 11.75
N GLY A 125 4.70 -2.19 11.29
CA GLY A 125 5.34 -3.50 11.24
C GLY A 125 5.83 -3.96 12.62
N ARG A 126 6.03 -5.27 12.80
CA ARG A 126 6.72 -5.84 13.98
C ARG A 126 7.69 -6.93 13.59
N PHE A 127 8.96 -6.59 13.48
CA PHE A 127 10.04 -7.55 13.25
C PHE A 127 11.34 -7.07 13.91
N THR A 128 12.29 -7.99 14.10
CA THR A 128 13.60 -7.68 14.68
C THR A 128 14.43 -6.86 13.68
N PHE A 129 14.70 -5.60 13.99
CA PHE A 129 15.55 -4.72 13.20
C PHE A 129 16.81 -4.36 13.99
N GLN A 130 17.99 -4.55 13.39
CA GLN A 130 19.30 -4.30 14.04
C GLN A 130 19.44 -4.94 15.44
N GLY A 131 18.90 -6.15 15.62
CA GLY A 131 18.93 -6.87 16.90
C GLY A 131 17.95 -6.40 17.96
N LYS A 132 17.07 -5.43 17.65
CA LYS A 132 15.98 -4.98 18.52
C LYS A 132 14.63 -5.35 17.91
N THR A 133 13.76 -5.95 18.71
CA THR A 133 12.34 -6.10 18.38
C THR A 133 11.58 -5.02 19.12
N PRO A 134 10.78 -4.16 18.46
CA PRO A 134 9.93 -3.22 19.15
C PRO A 134 8.86 -3.91 20.01
N GLU A 135 8.52 -3.30 21.14
CA GLU A 135 7.63 -3.90 22.15
C GLU A 135 6.15 -3.77 21.77
N PRO A 136 5.32 -4.79 22.04
CA PRO A 136 3.88 -4.70 21.86
C PRO A 136 3.26 -3.80 22.95
N PRO A 137 2.07 -3.22 22.72
CA PRO A 137 1.15 -3.46 21.61
C PRO A 137 1.28 -2.48 20.43
N VAL A 138 2.32 -1.62 20.40
CA VAL A 138 2.38 -0.47 19.47
C VAL A 138 2.89 -0.82 18.07
N ASP A 139 3.99 -1.55 17.99
CA ASP A 139 4.53 -2.03 16.72
C ASP A 139 3.87 -3.38 16.36
N GLY A 140 3.37 -3.51 15.13
CA GLY A 140 2.52 -4.63 14.69
C GLY A 140 1.02 -4.35 14.84
N ALA A 141 0.63 -3.08 14.74
CA ALA A 141 -0.71 -2.58 14.99
C ALA A 141 -1.31 -1.84 13.79
N LEU A 142 -2.64 -1.70 13.83
CA LEU A 142 -3.41 -0.83 12.96
C LEU A 142 -3.89 0.36 13.76
N TYR A 143 -3.50 1.57 13.35
CA TYR A 143 -3.98 2.81 13.93
C TYR A 143 -5.06 3.43 13.05
N ARG A 144 -6.13 3.91 13.68
CA ARG A 144 -7.09 4.86 13.13
C ARG A 144 -6.71 6.25 13.64
N VAL A 145 -6.34 7.16 12.77
CA VAL A 145 -6.26 8.60 13.08
C VAL A 145 -7.55 9.22 12.59
N THR A 146 -8.38 9.74 13.48
CA THR A 146 -9.59 10.47 13.06
C THR A 146 -9.24 11.87 12.54
N ASN A 147 -10.15 12.50 11.78
CA ASN A 147 -10.00 13.84 11.20
C ASN A 147 -8.86 13.98 10.15
N THR A 148 -8.61 12.96 9.32
CA THR A 148 -7.45 12.93 8.40
C THR A 148 -7.67 12.21 7.05
N GLY A 149 -8.55 11.21 6.97
CA GLY A 149 -8.85 10.43 5.77
C GLY A 149 -8.04 9.14 5.62
N LEU A 150 -8.53 7.96 5.21
CA LEU A 150 -9.88 7.43 4.91
C LEU A 150 -9.81 5.81 4.90
N ALA A 151 -10.83 4.90 4.72
CA ALA A 151 -10.62 3.39 4.81
C ALA A 151 -11.51 2.17 4.26
N TRP A 152 -12.73 2.20 3.68
CA TRP A 152 -13.69 1.04 3.68
C TRP A 152 -14.25 0.39 2.37
N ASN A 153 -14.91 -0.78 2.52
CA ASN A 153 -15.64 -1.53 1.47
C ASN A 153 -16.89 -0.80 0.92
N SER A 154 -17.41 -1.20 -0.25
CA SER A 154 -18.43 -0.44 -1.01
C SER A 154 -19.80 -0.24 -0.35
N ASN A 155 -20.09 -0.91 0.78
CA ASN A 155 -21.30 -0.67 1.58
C ASN A 155 -21.00 -0.21 3.02
N LEU A 156 -19.75 0.17 3.31
CA LEU A 156 -19.29 0.76 4.57
C LEU A 156 -19.67 -0.06 5.81
N LYS A 157 -19.49 -1.39 5.75
CA LYS A 157 -19.81 -2.32 6.87
C LYS A 157 -18.72 -3.33 7.20
N LYS A 158 -17.68 -3.44 6.35
CA LYS A 158 -16.55 -4.35 6.59
C LYS A 158 -15.23 -3.64 6.33
N MET A 159 -14.35 -3.64 7.33
CA MET A 159 -12.93 -3.38 7.10
C MET A 159 -12.23 -4.70 6.79
N TYR A 160 -11.25 -4.68 5.89
CA TYR A 160 -10.36 -5.80 5.64
C TYR A 160 -8.92 -5.42 6.02
N TYR A 161 -8.23 -6.34 6.69
CA TYR A 161 -6.92 -6.13 7.28
C TYR A 161 -6.03 -7.35 7.04
N ILE A 162 -4.72 -7.13 6.93
CA ILE A 162 -3.74 -8.20 6.76
C ILE A 162 -2.88 -8.31 8.01
N ASP A 163 -2.81 -9.52 8.57
CA ASP A 163 -1.88 -9.87 9.64
C ASP A 163 -0.80 -10.78 9.05
N SER A 164 0.21 -10.16 8.43
CA SER A 164 1.33 -10.87 7.78
C SER A 164 2.02 -11.85 8.73
N GLY A 165 2.08 -11.52 10.03
CA GLY A 165 2.65 -12.36 11.08
C GLY A 165 1.81 -13.60 11.40
N LYS A 166 0.48 -13.52 11.36
CA LYS A 166 -0.44 -14.66 11.46
C LYS A 166 -0.71 -15.36 10.14
N ARG A 167 -0.30 -14.77 9.01
CA ARG A 167 -0.52 -15.28 7.65
C ARG A 167 -2.02 -15.33 7.29
N THR A 168 -2.80 -14.35 7.79
CA THR A 168 -4.23 -14.23 7.55
C THR A 168 -4.63 -12.91 6.90
N VAL A 169 -5.72 -12.97 6.12
CA VAL A 169 -6.57 -11.82 5.85
C VAL A 169 -7.75 -11.89 6.82
N ASP A 170 -8.00 -10.81 7.52
CA ASP A 170 -9.04 -10.67 8.53
C ASP A 170 -10.08 -9.63 8.09
N GLN A 171 -11.33 -9.80 8.51
CA GLN A 171 -12.36 -8.78 8.49
C GLN A 171 -12.62 -8.23 9.89
N PHE A 172 -13.17 -7.02 9.94
CA PHE A 172 -13.84 -6.45 11.11
C PHE A 172 -15.26 -6.06 10.71
N ASP A 173 -16.20 -6.12 11.66
CA ASP A 173 -17.44 -5.35 11.56
C ASP A 173 -17.08 -3.87 11.70
N TYR A 174 -17.51 -3.06 10.73
CA TYR A 174 -17.32 -1.61 10.76
C TYR A 174 -18.66 -0.89 10.98
N ASP A 175 -18.65 0.01 11.95
CA ASP A 175 -19.73 0.93 12.26
C ASP A 175 -19.43 2.29 11.61
N GLN A 176 -20.08 2.54 10.48
CA GLN A 176 -19.99 3.80 9.72
C GLN A 176 -20.46 5.05 10.48
N ASP A 177 -21.31 4.90 11.51
CA ASP A 177 -21.92 6.04 12.20
C ASP A 177 -21.01 6.58 13.32
N ASN A 178 -20.14 5.72 13.87
CA ASN A 178 -19.14 6.09 14.90
C ASN A 178 -17.67 5.89 14.43
N GLY A 179 -17.49 5.37 13.22
CA GLY A 179 -16.21 4.96 12.64
C GLY A 179 -15.48 3.84 13.40
N THR A 180 -16.18 3.02 14.19
CA THR A 180 -15.53 2.00 15.04
C THR A 180 -15.39 0.66 14.31
N ILE A 181 -14.31 -0.08 14.62
CA ILE A 181 -14.11 -1.45 14.15
C ILE A 181 -14.21 -2.43 15.32
N SER A 182 -14.88 -3.56 15.09
CA SER A 182 -15.12 -4.61 16.09
C SER A 182 -15.11 -6.00 15.46
N ASN A 183 -15.34 -7.05 16.25
CA ASN A 183 -15.57 -8.43 15.79
C ASN A 183 -14.54 -8.94 14.75
N ARG A 184 -13.24 -8.80 15.07
CA ARG A 184 -12.13 -9.30 14.25
C ARG A 184 -12.27 -10.79 13.98
N GLN A 185 -12.29 -11.18 12.70
CA GLN A 185 -12.44 -12.56 12.24
C GLN A 185 -11.50 -12.83 11.06
N SER A 186 -10.69 -13.89 11.12
CA SER A 186 -9.91 -14.33 9.96
C SER A 186 -10.83 -14.91 8.88
N ILE A 187 -10.84 -14.26 7.71
CA ILE A 187 -11.64 -14.67 6.55
C ILE A 187 -10.85 -15.52 5.55
N PHE A 188 -9.51 -15.48 5.60
CA PHE A 188 -8.67 -16.28 4.74
C PHE A 188 -7.33 -16.59 5.43
N THR A 189 -6.95 -17.87 5.47
CA THR A 189 -5.75 -18.35 6.19
C THR A 189 -4.80 -19.05 5.22
N PHE A 190 -3.63 -18.47 4.95
CA PHE A 190 -2.75 -18.93 3.86
C PHE A 190 -2.34 -20.40 4.00
N ASP A 191 -2.13 -20.87 5.23
CA ASP A 191 -1.74 -22.25 5.53
C ASP A 191 -2.81 -23.29 5.23
N LYS A 192 -4.11 -22.91 5.26
CA LYS A 192 -5.22 -23.82 4.85
C LYS A 192 -5.23 -24.09 3.35
N HIS A 193 -4.62 -23.20 2.56
CA HIS A 193 -4.55 -23.27 1.10
C HIS A 193 -3.15 -23.62 0.58
N ASN A 194 -2.21 -23.94 1.47
CA ASN A 194 -0.80 -24.20 1.17
C ASN A 194 -0.10 -23.04 0.43
N ILE A 195 -0.48 -21.79 0.73
CA ILE A 195 0.09 -20.60 0.08
C ILE A 195 1.43 -20.23 0.74
N PRO A 196 2.57 -20.30 0.01
CA PRO A 196 3.87 -19.87 0.52
C PRO A 196 3.94 -18.34 0.60
N GLY A 197 4.83 -17.81 1.43
CA GLY A 197 4.94 -16.38 1.63
C GLY A 197 3.81 -15.80 2.49
N MET A 198 3.90 -14.52 2.82
CA MET A 198 3.00 -13.80 3.74
C MET A 198 2.08 -12.87 2.96
N PRO A 199 0.82 -12.64 3.41
CA PRO A 199 0.01 -11.55 2.88
C PRO A 199 0.68 -10.21 3.21
N ASP A 200 0.66 -9.29 2.25
CA ASP A 200 1.31 -7.97 2.35
C ASP A 200 0.29 -6.85 2.01
N GLY A 201 0.48 -6.03 0.98
CA GLY A 201 -0.52 -5.08 0.50
C GLY A 201 -1.72 -5.74 -0.20
N GLN A 202 -2.88 -5.08 -0.15
CA GLN A 202 -4.11 -5.53 -0.82
C GLN A 202 -4.97 -4.37 -1.35
N THR A 203 -5.79 -4.66 -2.37
CA THR A 203 -6.85 -3.77 -2.88
C THR A 203 -8.16 -4.56 -3.06
N ILE A 204 -9.26 -3.90 -3.43
CA ILE A 204 -10.59 -4.49 -3.65
C ILE A 204 -11.13 -4.15 -5.04
N ASP A 205 -11.73 -5.13 -5.72
CA ASP A 205 -12.39 -4.89 -7.01
C ASP A 205 -13.86 -4.46 -6.88
N SER A 206 -14.45 -3.99 -7.98
CA SER A 206 -15.84 -3.54 -8.09
C SER A 206 -16.87 -4.58 -7.67
N ASP A 207 -16.50 -5.85 -7.77
CA ASP A 207 -17.32 -7.01 -7.44
C ASP A 207 -17.15 -7.40 -5.97
N GLY A 208 -16.31 -6.68 -5.19
CA GLY A 208 -16.08 -6.89 -3.77
C GLY A 208 -15.11 -8.03 -3.43
N ASN A 209 -14.29 -8.48 -4.38
CA ASN A 209 -13.23 -9.47 -4.13
C ASN A 209 -11.93 -8.77 -3.72
N LEU A 210 -11.19 -9.36 -2.78
CA LEU A 210 -9.88 -8.84 -2.37
C LEU A 210 -8.78 -9.40 -3.26
N TRP A 211 -7.87 -8.52 -3.68
CA TRP A 211 -6.64 -8.84 -4.40
C TRP A 211 -5.48 -8.61 -3.44
N VAL A 212 -4.68 -9.65 -3.18
CA VAL A 212 -3.68 -9.66 -2.10
C VAL A 212 -2.30 -10.03 -2.65
N ALA A 213 -1.31 -9.17 -2.42
CA ALA A 213 0.10 -9.45 -2.71
C ALA A 213 0.65 -10.51 -1.74
N VAL A 214 1.53 -11.38 -2.25
CA VAL A 214 2.14 -12.44 -1.45
C VAL A 214 3.66 -12.33 -1.43
N PHE A 215 4.17 -11.72 -0.37
CA PHE A 215 5.60 -11.52 -0.12
C PHE A 215 6.26 -12.86 0.18
N LEU A 216 7.31 -13.20 -0.57
CA LEU A 216 7.95 -14.54 -0.62
C LEU A 216 7.10 -15.67 -1.24
N GLY A 217 6.07 -15.35 -2.04
CA GLY A 217 5.23 -16.35 -2.72
C GLY A 217 5.13 -16.25 -4.26
N SER A 218 5.71 -15.22 -4.89
CA SER A 218 5.65 -14.98 -6.34
C SER A 218 4.24 -14.96 -6.93
N ARG A 219 3.30 -14.29 -6.25
CA ARG A 219 1.90 -14.23 -6.71
C ARG A 219 1.12 -13.05 -6.14
N VAL A 220 0.04 -12.75 -6.83
CA VAL A 220 -1.16 -12.10 -6.29
C VAL A 220 -2.24 -13.17 -6.20
N ILE A 221 -3.05 -13.17 -5.14
CA ILE A 221 -4.25 -14.02 -5.02
C ILE A 221 -5.51 -13.16 -5.04
N LYS A 222 -6.59 -13.71 -5.62
CA LYS A 222 -7.94 -13.14 -5.55
C LYS A 222 -8.78 -14.00 -4.62
N ILE A 223 -9.43 -13.41 -3.62
CA ILE A 223 -10.25 -14.13 -2.63
C ILE A 223 -11.65 -13.51 -2.51
N ASP A 224 -12.65 -14.31 -2.18
CA ASP A 224 -14.00 -13.83 -1.88
C ASP A 224 -14.17 -13.60 -0.36
N PRO A 225 -14.16 -12.35 0.13
CA PRO A 225 -14.29 -12.07 1.56
C PRO A 225 -15.69 -12.36 2.12
N ARG A 226 -16.71 -12.54 1.26
CA ARG A 226 -18.09 -12.84 1.69
C ARG A 226 -18.26 -14.31 2.11
N LYS A 227 -17.36 -15.19 1.66
CA LYS A 227 -17.38 -16.62 1.91
C LYS A 227 -16.00 -17.07 2.42
N PRO A 228 -15.79 -17.12 3.74
CA PRO A 228 -14.48 -17.42 4.33
C PRO A 228 -13.78 -18.65 3.72
N GLU A 229 -12.46 -18.54 3.59
CA GLU A 229 -11.57 -19.53 2.98
C GLU A 229 -11.86 -19.83 1.49
N THR A 230 -12.41 -18.86 0.75
CA THR A 230 -12.62 -18.99 -0.72
C THR A 230 -11.53 -18.27 -1.51
N LEU A 231 -10.59 -19.06 -2.06
CA LEU A 231 -9.67 -18.63 -3.11
C LEU A 231 -10.41 -18.64 -4.46
N LEU A 232 -10.36 -17.55 -5.21
CA LEU A 232 -10.95 -17.41 -6.55
C LEU A 232 -9.91 -17.57 -7.67
N GLU A 233 -8.74 -16.95 -7.51
CA GLU A 233 -7.71 -16.87 -8.54
C GLU A 233 -6.30 -16.78 -7.93
N THR A 234 -5.28 -17.10 -8.73
CA THR A 234 -3.87 -16.86 -8.39
C THR A 234 -3.10 -16.49 -9.65
N ILE A 235 -2.56 -15.27 -9.67
CA ILE A 235 -1.74 -14.76 -10.76
C ILE A 235 -0.27 -14.84 -10.34
N ALA A 236 0.54 -15.57 -11.11
CA ALA A 236 1.97 -15.64 -10.88
C ALA A 236 2.66 -14.32 -11.23
N ILE A 237 3.52 -13.84 -10.32
CA ILE A 237 4.34 -12.64 -10.50
C ILE A 237 5.81 -13.09 -10.55
N PRO A 238 6.59 -12.72 -11.58
CA PRO A 238 8.01 -13.06 -11.67
C PRO A 238 8.84 -12.12 -10.77
N ALA A 239 8.66 -12.25 -9.46
CA ALA A 239 9.50 -11.73 -8.40
C ALA A 239 9.12 -12.49 -7.14
N ILE A 240 10.05 -12.82 -6.25
CA ILE A 240 9.71 -13.58 -5.04
C ILE A 240 9.06 -12.69 -3.98
N GLN A 241 9.44 -11.41 -3.90
CA GLN A 241 8.93 -10.44 -2.94
C GLN A 241 7.82 -9.57 -3.55
N THR A 242 6.63 -10.11 -3.80
CA THR A 242 5.46 -9.30 -4.20
C THR A 242 4.95 -8.50 -2.99
N THR A 243 4.97 -7.16 -3.03
CA THR A 243 4.70 -6.30 -1.85
C THR A 243 3.31 -5.70 -1.79
N SER A 244 2.77 -5.19 -2.91
CA SER A 244 1.43 -4.56 -2.91
C SER A 244 0.78 -4.62 -4.28
N VAL A 245 -0.51 -4.30 -4.34
CA VAL A 245 -1.35 -4.28 -5.52
C VAL A 245 -2.33 -3.11 -5.50
N GLU A 246 -2.55 -2.47 -6.65
CA GLU A 246 -3.62 -1.48 -6.83
C GLU A 246 -4.14 -1.45 -8.27
N PHE A 247 -5.42 -1.14 -8.46
CA PHE A 247 -6.02 -1.02 -9.79
C PHE A 247 -5.81 0.38 -10.40
N GLY A 248 -5.49 0.42 -11.69
CA GLY A 248 -5.25 1.64 -12.44
C GLY A 248 -5.48 1.49 -13.93
N GLY A 249 -4.84 2.39 -14.70
CA GLY A 249 -5.11 2.57 -16.13
C GLY A 249 -6.44 3.32 -16.40
N PRO A 250 -6.70 3.77 -17.64
CA PRO A 250 -7.82 4.66 -17.96
C PRO A 250 -9.21 4.10 -17.63
N ASN A 251 -9.34 2.78 -17.57
CA ASN A 251 -10.59 2.05 -17.35
C ASN A 251 -10.63 1.30 -16.01
N LEU A 252 -9.61 1.47 -15.15
CA LEU A 252 -9.40 0.75 -13.88
C LEU A 252 -9.34 -0.79 -14.01
N ASP A 253 -8.95 -1.32 -15.16
CA ASP A 253 -8.80 -2.77 -15.45
C ASP A 253 -7.34 -3.23 -15.59
N GLU A 254 -6.38 -2.39 -15.22
CA GLU A 254 -4.96 -2.73 -15.15
C GLU A 254 -4.52 -2.85 -13.68
N LEU A 255 -4.20 -4.05 -13.21
CA LEU A 255 -3.72 -4.26 -11.84
C LEU A 255 -2.20 -4.00 -11.79
N TYR A 256 -1.78 -2.94 -11.13
CA TYR A 256 -0.37 -2.64 -10.86
C TYR A 256 0.08 -3.43 -9.63
N VAL A 257 1.32 -3.91 -9.65
CA VAL A 257 1.88 -4.82 -8.64
C VAL A 257 3.31 -4.42 -8.30
N THR A 258 3.57 -4.02 -7.07
CA THR A 258 4.92 -3.65 -6.59
C THR A 258 5.68 -4.87 -6.09
N THR A 259 7.01 -4.83 -6.20
CA THR A 259 7.87 -5.91 -5.69
C THR A 259 9.14 -5.38 -5.03
N GLY A 260 9.62 -6.07 -3.99
CA GLY A 260 10.84 -5.73 -3.26
C GLY A 260 12.09 -6.42 -3.81
N ARG A 261 13.27 -5.90 -3.44
CA ARG A 261 14.56 -6.57 -3.65
C ARG A 261 15.41 -6.58 -2.37
N ASP A 262 14.79 -6.92 -1.25
CA ASP A 262 15.43 -7.00 0.05
C ASP A 262 16.33 -8.24 0.19
N THR A 263 17.62 -8.05 -0.10
CA THR A 263 18.67 -9.07 -0.01
C THR A 263 19.00 -9.52 1.42
N ARG A 264 18.47 -8.85 2.45
CA ARG A 264 18.55 -9.30 3.85
C ARG A 264 17.65 -10.51 4.10
N VAL A 265 16.51 -10.56 3.40
CA VAL A 265 15.47 -11.60 3.54
C VAL A 265 15.70 -12.74 2.55
N ASN A 266 16.08 -12.45 1.30
CA ASN A 266 16.44 -13.48 0.31
C ASN A 266 17.72 -13.08 -0.43
N LYS A 267 18.78 -13.89 -0.34
CA LYS A 267 20.09 -13.57 -0.94
C LYS A 267 20.17 -13.81 -2.45
N ASN A 268 19.21 -14.52 -3.04
CA ASN A 268 19.27 -15.01 -4.41
C ASN A 268 18.43 -14.18 -5.41
N LEU A 269 18.02 -12.97 -5.02
CA LEU A 269 17.18 -12.07 -5.81
C LEU A 269 17.88 -11.63 -7.10
N GLN A 270 17.16 -11.63 -8.23
CA GLN A 270 17.72 -11.35 -9.55
C GLN A 270 17.19 -10.02 -10.09
N PRO A 271 18.01 -8.96 -10.24
CA PRO A 271 17.63 -7.81 -11.07
C PRO A 271 17.61 -8.21 -12.56
N PRO A 272 16.77 -7.58 -13.40
CA PRO A 272 15.82 -6.52 -13.07
C PRO A 272 14.47 -7.05 -12.53
N VAL A 273 14.36 -8.37 -12.33
CA VAL A 273 13.13 -9.14 -12.10
C VAL A 273 12.57 -8.92 -10.68
N ASP A 274 13.38 -9.10 -9.64
CA ASP A 274 13.05 -8.71 -8.27
C ASP A 274 13.28 -7.21 -8.05
N GLY A 275 12.28 -6.49 -7.53
CA GLY A 275 12.29 -5.03 -7.35
C GLY A 275 11.45 -4.27 -8.39
N ALA A 276 11.01 -4.93 -9.47
CA ALA A 276 10.24 -4.31 -10.53
C ALA A 276 8.84 -3.85 -10.09
N LEU A 277 8.36 -2.76 -10.70
CA LEU A 277 6.93 -2.46 -10.83
C LEU A 277 6.38 -3.23 -12.04
N TYR A 278 5.38 -4.07 -11.79
CA TYR A 278 4.65 -4.83 -12.79
C TYR A 278 3.25 -4.25 -13.04
N ARG A 279 2.72 -4.52 -14.24
CA ARG A 279 1.32 -4.24 -14.61
C ARG A 279 0.69 -5.48 -15.23
N VAL A 280 -0.44 -5.93 -14.69
CA VAL A 280 -1.21 -7.11 -15.11
C VAL A 280 -2.51 -6.65 -15.75
N THR A 281 -2.65 -6.89 -17.05
CA THR A 281 -3.90 -6.61 -17.79
C THR A 281 -4.66 -7.89 -18.14
N ASN A 282 -5.98 -7.75 -18.34
CA ASN A 282 -6.95 -8.82 -18.64
C ASN A 282 -7.30 -9.73 -17.43
N THR A 283 -7.38 -9.16 -16.22
CA THR A 283 -7.81 -9.86 -14.99
C THR A 283 -9.32 -10.16 -14.94
N GLY A 284 -10.12 -9.54 -15.82
CA GLY A 284 -11.59 -9.61 -15.80
C GLY A 284 -12.26 -8.77 -14.71
N SER A 285 -11.50 -8.27 -13.72
CA SER A 285 -11.96 -7.35 -12.68
C SER A 285 -11.69 -5.89 -13.05
N LYS A 286 -12.40 -4.97 -12.38
CA LYS A 286 -12.10 -3.54 -12.34
C LYS A 286 -11.91 -3.08 -10.90
N GLY A 287 -11.00 -2.13 -10.67
CA GLY A 287 -10.94 -1.40 -9.41
C GLY A 287 -12.11 -0.45 -9.22
N LEU A 288 -12.20 0.10 -8.02
CA LEU A 288 -13.03 1.27 -7.75
C LEU A 288 -12.21 2.54 -8.05
N PRO A 289 -12.83 3.64 -8.53
CA PRO A 289 -12.12 4.90 -8.69
C PRO A 289 -11.68 5.44 -7.33
N SER A 290 -10.47 5.98 -7.25
CA SER A 290 -9.96 6.66 -6.05
C SER A 290 -10.97 7.75 -5.62
N ASN A 291 -11.62 7.52 -4.48
CA ASN A 291 -12.82 8.27 -4.12
C ASN A 291 -12.50 9.75 -3.80
N LYS A 292 -13.39 10.66 -4.22
CA LYS A 292 -13.18 12.10 -4.05
C LYS A 292 -13.43 12.53 -2.61
N VAL A 293 -12.34 12.67 -1.86
CA VAL A 293 -12.32 13.37 -0.56
C VAL A 293 -12.90 14.79 -0.71
N LYS A 294 -13.52 15.30 0.36
CA LYS A 294 -13.86 16.72 0.46
C LYS A 294 -13.78 17.18 1.92
N LEU A 295 -12.59 17.62 2.32
CA LEU A 295 -12.35 18.11 3.68
C LEU A 295 -13.14 19.40 3.95
N SER A 296 -13.80 19.47 5.11
CA SER A 296 -14.35 20.71 5.67
C SER A 296 -13.28 21.43 6.48
N VAL A 297 -13.10 22.72 6.23
CA VAL A 297 -12.20 23.64 6.95
C VAL A 297 -12.92 24.26 8.14
#